data_AF-A0A970K292-F1
#
_entry.id   AF-A0A970K292-F1
#
_cell.length_a   1.000
_cell.length_b   1.000
_cell.length_c   1.000
_cell.angle_alpha   90.00
_cell.angle_beta   90.00
_cell.angle_gamma   90.00
#
_symmetry.space_group_name_H-M   'P 1'
#
loop_
_entity.id
_entity.type
_entity.pdbx_description
1 polymer ?
#
loop_
_entity_poly.entity_id
_entity_poly.type
_entity_poly.pdbx_seq_one_letter_code
_entity_poly.pdbx_strand_id
1 'polypeptide(L)'
;MKDVDRAYLAGIIDGEGSIMLIRSHVNKFPSPCVSIASASLELFDWTKMVTGIGSIKSKKNYHPERHLASYTYTARYRDVLTILQMISPYLVIEKKKKRAQFILENYEKVTKRNGRYSYNELMAKHAFYNNFKKIG
;
A
#
# COMPACT_ATOMS: atom_id res chain seq x y z
N MET A 1 18.23 -3.48 -0.71
CA MET A 1 17.44 -4.53 -0.02
C MET A 1 17.80 -5.87 -0.63
N LYS A 2 18.15 -6.88 0.20
CA LYS A 2 18.48 -8.23 -0.29
C LYS A 2 17.21 -8.98 -0.67
N ASP A 3 17.31 -10.04 -1.47
CA ASP A 3 16.14 -10.82 -1.91
C ASP A 3 15.40 -11.49 -0.74
N VAL A 4 16.13 -11.93 0.28
CA VAL A 4 15.52 -12.46 1.52
C VAL A 4 14.66 -11.41 2.24
N ASP A 5 15.10 -10.16 2.30
CA ASP A 5 14.33 -9.08 2.92
C ASP A 5 13.06 -8.77 2.11
N ARG A 6 13.17 -8.80 0.77
CA ARG A 6 12.03 -8.61 -0.14
C ARG A 6 11.01 -9.72 0.03
N ALA A 7 11.46 -10.96 0.07
CA ALA A 7 10.60 -12.13 0.28
C ALA A 7 9.93 -12.10 1.65
N TYR A 8 10.68 -11.74 2.70
CA TYR A 8 10.12 -11.62 4.05
C TYR A 8 9.07 -10.50 4.13
N LEU A 9 9.36 -9.32 3.56
CA LEU A 9 8.39 -8.22 3.48
C LEU A 9 7.14 -8.61 2.66
N ALA A 10 7.30 -9.36 1.57
CA ALA A 10 6.18 -9.90 0.81
C ALA A 10 5.31 -10.82 1.67
N GLY A 11 5.93 -11.73 2.44
CA GLY A 11 5.24 -12.60 3.38
C GLY A 11 4.47 -11.84 4.47
N ILE A 12 5.08 -10.81 5.07
CA ILE A 12 4.40 -9.92 6.03
C ILE A 12 3.20 -9.25 5.36
N ILE A 13 3.36 -8.74 4.14
CA ILE A 13 2.27 -8.08 3.42
C ILE A 13 1.18 -9.06 3.05
N ASP A 14 1.50 -10.32 2.78
CA ASP A 14 0.53 -11.38 2.48
C ASP A 14 -0.27 -11.84 3.70
N GLY A 15 0.35 -11.93 4.87
CA GLY A 15 -0.32 -12.28 6.12
C GLY A 15 -1.12 -11.12 6.71
N GLU A 16 -0.45 -10.02 7.01
CA GLU A 16 -0.99 -8.91 7.82
C GLU A 16 -1.28 -7.65 7.00
N GLY A 17 -0.72 -7.58 5.79
CA GLY A 17 -0.77 -6.39 4.96
C GLY A 17 -1.99 -6.27 4.06
N SER A 18 -2.11 -5.10 3.45
CA SER A 18 -3.12 -4.79 2.46
C SER A 18 -2.54 -3.92 1.35
N ILE A 19 -2.89 -4.27 0.10
CA ILE A 19 -2.62 -3.47 -1.09
C ILE A 19 -3.96 -2.91 -1.57
N MET A 20 -4.11 -1.59 -1.54
CA MET A 20 -5.40 -0.91 -1.75
C MET A 20 -5.26 0.46 -2.42
N LEU A 21 -6.39 1.01 -2.86
CA LEU A 21 -6.51 2.43 -3.25
C LEU A 21 -7.27 3.18 -2.16
N ILE A 22 -6.65 4.20 -1.57
CA ILE A 22 -7.27 5.05 -0.54
C ILE A 22 -7.42 6.48 -1.01
N ARG A 23 -8.54 7.10 -0.61
CA ARG A 23 -8.78 8.52 -0.81
C ARG A 23 -8.35 9.28 0.45
N SER A 24 -7.31 10.10 0.34
CA SER A 24 -6.79 10.86 1.48
C SER A 24 -7.65 12.08 1.82
N HIS A 25 -8.31 12.68 0.84
CA HIS A 25 -9.25 13.81 1.00
C HIS A 25 -10.38 13.70 -0.02
N VAL A 26 -11.54 14.27 0.30
CA VAL A 26 -12.73 14.23 -0.57
C VAL A 26 -12.46 14.73 -2.00
N ASN A 27 -11.62 15.76 -2.13
CA ASN A 27 -11.25 16.39 -3.41
C ASN A 27 -10.09 15.71 -4.15
N LYS A 28 -9.58 14.56 -3.66
CA LYS A 28 -8.50 13.82 -4.31
C LYS A 28 -8.99 12.47 -4.80
N PHE A 29 -8.43 12.02 -5.92
CA PHE A 29 -8.64 10.66 -6.38
C PHE A 29 -7.99 9.63 -5.45
N PRO A 30 -8.57 8.42 -5.34
CA PRO A 30 -7.91 7.31 -4.67
C PRO A 30 -6.50 7.05 -5.21
N SER A 31 -5.59 6.71 -4.30
CA SER A 31 -4.17 6.49 -4.56
C SER A 31 -3.68 5.19 -3.92
N PRO A 32 -2.67 4.52 -4.50
CA PRO A 32 -2.06 3.33 -3.93
C PRO A 32 -1.65 3.53 -2.48
N CYS A 33 -1.92 2.51 -1.69
CA CYS A 33 -1.53 2.41 -0.29
C CYS A 33 -1.18 0.95 0.02
N VAL A 34 -0.03 0.79 0.66
CA VAL A 34 0.34 -0.44 1.36
C VAL A 34 0.24 -0.15 2.85
N SER A 35 -0.51 -0.99 3.56
CA SER A 35 -0.70 -0.86 5.00
C SER A 35 -0.44 -2.21 5.67
N ILE A 36 0.20 -2.19 6.83
CA ILE A 36 0.43 -3.36 7.68
C ILE A 36 0.05 -2.95 9.10
N ALA A 37 -0.71 -3.76 9.82
CA ALA A 37 -1.06 -3.53 11.22
C ALA A 37 -0.48 -4.63 12.09
N SER A 38 0.09 -4.27 13.25
CA SER A 38 0.69 -5.23 14.19
C SER A 38 0.85 -4.58 15.57
N ALA A 39 1.00 -5.40 16.60
CA ALA A 39 1.41 -4.97 17.94
C ALA A 39 2.94 -4.86 18.10
N SER A 40 3.72 -5.41 17.16
CA SER A 40 5.19 -5.35 17.20
C SER A 40 5.70 -4.07 16.54
N LEU A 41 6.27 -3.16 17.35
CA LEU A 41 6.94 -1.96 16.84
C LEU A 41 8.26 -2.31 16.13
N GLU A 42 8.98 -3.33 16.62
CA GLU A 42 10.22 -3.83 16.04
C GLU A 42 10.04 -4.22 14.56
N LEU A 43 8.92 -4.87 14.22
CA LEU A 43 8.58 -5.20 12.84
C LEU A 43 8.54 -3.95 11.95
N PHE A 44 8.00 -2.85 12.47
CA PHE A 44 7.86 -1.61 11.72
C PHE A 44 9.15 -0.81 11.66
N ASP A 45 9.97 -0.85 12.70
CA ASP A 45 11.32 -0.29 12.66
C ASP A 45 12.19 -1.03 11.63
N TRP A 46 12.15 -2.36 11.62
CA TRP A 46 12.78 -3.17 10.57
C TRP A 46 12.24 -2.81 9.18
N THR A 47 10.91 -2.78 9.01
CA THR A 47 10.26 -2.45 7.72
C THR A 47 10.73 -1.08 7.22
N LYS A 48 10.77 -0.07 8.09
CA LYS A 48 11.20 1.28 7.74
C LYS A 48 12.70 1.33 7.44
N MET A 49 13.52 0.61 8.19
CA MET A 49 14.96 0.50 7.95
C MET A 49 15.25 -0.12 6.57
N VAL A 50 14.59 -1.22 6.22
CA VAL A 50 14.88 -1.93 4.96
C VAL A 50 14.26 -1.24 3.74
N THR A 51 13.10 -0.59 3.89
CA THR A 51 12.41 0.08 2.78
C THR A 51 12.84 1.54 2.61
N GLY A 52 13.23 2.23 3.69
CA GLY A 52 13.52 3.66 3.71
C GLY A 52 12.30 4.57 3.52
N ILE A 53 11.08 4.02 3.53
CA ILE A 53 9.85 4.72 3.16
C ILE A 53 8.71 4.41 4.14
N GLY A 54 7.61 5.14 4.00
CA GLY A 54 6.41 4.95 4.80
C GLY A 54 6.44 5.63 6.17
N SER A 55 5.32 5.49 6.88
CA SER A 55 5.06 6.14 8.16
C SER A 55 4.42 5.16 9.13
N ILE A 56 4.84 5.23 10.40
CA ILE A 56 4.31 4.40 11.48
C ILE A 56 3.39 5.29 12.32
N LYS A 57 2.19 4.79 12.63
CA LYS A 57 1.24 5.47 13.51
C LYS A 57 0.78 4.51 14.58
N SER A 58 0.68 4.97 15.82
CA SER A 58 0.00 4.25 16.89
C SER A 58 -1.51 4.49 16.83
N LYS A 59 -2.29 3.50 17.23
CA LYS A 59 -3.72 3.66 17.53
C LYS A 59 -3.87 3.95 19.02
N LYS A 60 -4.82 4.82 19.35
CA LYS A 60 -5.17 5.06 20.76
C LYS A 60 -5.68 3.75 21.35
N ASN A 61 -5.04 3.31 22.42
CA ASN A 61 -5.48 2.16 23.19
C ASN A 61 -6.42 2.64 24.31
N TYR A 62 -7.70 2.31 24.20
CA TYR A 62 -8.72 2.71 25.19
C TYR A 62 -8.75 1.78 26.41
N HIS A 63 -8.14 0.59 26.31
CA HIS A 63 -8.11 -0.44 27.36
C HIS A 63 -6.71 -1.09 27.47
N PRO A 64 -5.69 -0.33 27.89
CA PRO A 64 -4.30 -0.80 27.95
C PRO A 64 -4.08 -1.98 28.90
N GLU A 65 -4.96 -2.19 29.87
CA GLU A 65 -4.95 -3.31 30.79
C GLU A 65 -5.43 -4.63 30.15
N ARG A 66 -6.10 -4.57 28.99
CA ARG A 66 -6.66 -5.74 28.28
C ARG A 66 -6.06 -5.99 26.91
N HIS A 67 -5.55 -4.94 26.26
CA HIS A 67 -5.12 -4.98 24.88
C HIS A 67 -3.71 -4.43 24.72
N LEU A 68 -2.92 -5.09 23.88
CA LEU A 68 -1.63 -4.57 23.45
C LEU A 68 -1.82 -3.29 22.62
N ALA A 69 -0.80 -2.42 22.66
CA ALA A 69 -0.73 -1.30 21.75
C ALA A 69 -0.73 -1.79 20.30
N SER A 70 -1.46 -1.10 19.43
CA SER A 70 -1.53 -1.42 18.00
C SER A 70 -0.90 -0.30 17.19
N TYR A 71 -0.05 -0.69 16.26
CA TYR A 71 0.63 0.21 15.35
C TYR A 71 0.24 -0.13 13.91
N THR A 72 0.43 0.84 13.02
CA THR A 72 0.18 0.67 11.59
C THR A 72 1.29 1.34 10.81
N TYR A 73 1.99 0.55 10.00
CA TYR A 73 2.86 1.05 8.95
C TYR A 73 2.05 1.35 7.69
N THR A 74 2.26 2.53 7.10
CA THR A 74 1.60 2.93 5.85
C THR A 74 2.57 3.60 4.89
N ALA A 75 2.60 3.11 3.65
CA ALA A 75 3.21 3.77 2.50
C ALA A 75 2.12 4.19 1.51
N ARG A 76 2.30 5.33 0.82
CA ARG A 76 1.28 5.90 -0.09
C ARG A 76 1.88 6.42 -1.38
N TYR A 77 1.05 6.61 -2.40
CA TYR A 77 1.41 7.25 -3.66
C TYR A 77 2.56 6.52 -4.38
N ARG A 78 3.65 7.23 -4.69
CA ARG A 78 4.80 6.68 -5.42
C ARG A 78 5.65 5.72 -4.59
N ASP A 79 5.72 5.92 -3.26
CA ASP A 79 6.44 5.00 -2.37
C ASP A 79 5.90 3.57 -2.50
N VAL A 80 4.59 3.44 -2.72
CA VAL A 80 3.94 2.14 -2.93
C VAL A 80 4.45 1.48 -4.21
N LEU A 81 4.69 2.23 -5.29
CA LEU A 81 5.21 1.65 -6.53
C LEU A 81 6.59 1.02 -6.27
N THR A 82 7.45 1.70 -5.52
CA THR A 82 8.76 1.19 -5.11
C THR A 82 8.63 -0.10 -4.31
N ILE A 83 7.73 -0.15 -3.31
CA ILE A 83 7.48 -1.37 -2.51
C ILE A 83 7.00 -2.50 -3.42
N LEU A 84 5.97 -2.24 -4.24
CA LEU A 84 5.35 -3.26 -5.07
C LEU A 84 6.34 -3.82 -6.10
N GLN A 85 7.19 -3.00 -6.72
CA GLN A 85 8.25 -3.48 -7.61
C GLN A 85 9.21 -4.44 -6.90
N MET A 86 9.57 -4.16 -5.65
CA MET A 86 10.48 -5.01 -4.87
C MET A 86 9.85 -6.34 -4.44
N ILE A 87 8.58 -6.33 -4.04
CA ILE A 87 7.95 -7.50 -3.41
C ILE A 87 7.13 -8.36 -4.38
N SER A 88 6.68 -7.81 -5.52
CA SER A 88 5.73 -8.51 -6.41
C SER A 88 6.21 -9.90 -6.87
N PRO A 89 7.50 -10.16 -7.13
CA PRO A 89 7.98 -11.51 -7.47
C PRO A 89 7.78 -12.53 -6.34
N TYR A 90 7.69 -12.08 -5.09
CA TYR A 90 7.66 -12.92 -3.90
C TYR A 90 6.29 -13.01 -3.24
N LEU A 91 5.31 -12.18 -3.68
CA LEU A 91 3.93 -12.31 -3.22
C LEU A 91 3.40 -13.70 -3.60
N VAL A 92 2.65 -14.31 -2.69
CA VAL A 92 2.02 -15.64 -2.80
C VAL A 92 0.51 -15.50 -2.94
N ILE A 93 -0.13 -14.58 -2.21
CA ILE A 93 -1.59 -14.42 -2.24
C ILE A 93 -2.02 -13.81 -3.58
N GLU A 94 -2.72 -14.59 -4.39
CA GLU A 94 -3.05 -14.28 -5.78
C GLU A 94 -3.76 -12.93 -5.95
N LYS A 95 -4.72 -12.63 -5.07
CA LYS A 95 -5.41 -11.34 -5.04
C LYS A 95 -4.44 -10.17 -4.83
N LYS A 96 -3.45 -10.32 -3.95
CA LYS A 96 -2.43 -9.29 -3.69
C LYS A 96 -1.46 -9.17 -4.88
N LYS A 97 -1.07 -10.27 -5.52
CA LYS A 97 -0.30 -10.26 -6.78
C LYS A 97 -1.01 -9.46 -7.88
N LYS A 98 -2.26 -9.80 -8.16
CA LYS A 98 -3.07 -9.12 -9.20
C LYS A 98 -3.23 -7.64 -8.90
N ARG A 99 -3.50 -7.27 -7.64
CA ARG A 99 -3.58 -5.86 -7.23
C ARG A 99 -2.26 -5.13 -7.40
N ALA A 100 -1.13 -5.76 -7.01
CA ALA A 100 0.20 -5.19 -7.15
C ALA A 100 0.52 -4.91 -8.63
N GLN A 101 0.37 -5.94 -9.48
CA GLN A 101 0.61 -5.85 -10.90
C GLN A 101 -0.28 -4.80 -11.56
N PHE A 102 -1.59 -4.80 -11.28
CA PHE A 102 -2.51 -3.81 -11.83
C PHE A 102 -2.12 -2.37 -11.47
N ILE A 103 -1.69 -2.12 -10.23
CA ILE A 103 -1.22 -0.80 -9.82
C ILE A 103 0.05 -0.42 -10.59
N LEU A 104 1.05 -1.31 -10.64
CA LEU A 104 2.33 -1.07 -11.30
C LEU A 104 2.16 -0.75 -12.80
N GLU A 105 1.27 -1.46 -13.47
CA GLU A 105 1.05 -1.30 -14.91
C GLU A 105 0.22 -0.07 -15.29
N ASN A 106 -0.67 0.40 -14.40
CA ASN A 106 -1.74 1.33 -14.80
C ASN A 106 -1.74 2.65 -14.02
N TYR A 107 -1.23 2.70 -12.79
CA TYR A 107 -1.44 3.86 -11.93
C TYR A 107 -0.80 5.14 -12.49
N GLU A 108 0.44 5.08 -12.99
CA GLU A 108 1.14 6.25 -13.52
C GLU A 108 0.52 6.77 -14.82
N LYS A 109 0.02 5.86 -15.67
CA LYS A 109 -0.64 6.20 -16.94
C LYS A 109 -1.87 7.10 -16.76
N VAL A 110 -2.55 6.97 -15.61
CA VAL A 110 -3.77 7.73 -15.31
C VAL A 110 -3.56 8.80 -14.24
N THR A 111 -2.33 9.07 -13.79
CA THR A 111 -2.09 10.00 -12.67
C THR A 111 -1.24 11.19 -13.09
N LYS A 112 -1.82 12.39 -13.04
CA LYS A 112 -1.11 13.63 -13.35
C LYS A 112 -0.46 14.22 -12.12
N ARG A 113 0.78 14.71 -12.28
CA ARG A 113 1.56 15.35 -11.21
C ARG A 113 0.90 16.64 -10.69
N ASN A 114 0.27 17.42 -11.57
CA ASN A 114 -0.38 18.69 -11.22
C ASN A 114 -1.86 18.54 -10.81
N GLY A 115 -2.42 17.33 -10.88
CA GLY A 115 -3.81 17.06 -10.55
C GLY A 115 -4.86 17.71 -11.48
N ARG A 116 -4.45 18.28 -12.63
CA ARG A 116 -5.36 18.91 -13.60
C ARG A 116 -5.69 17.93 -14.72
N TYR A 117 -6.89 17.38 -14.67
CA TYR A 117 -7.37 16.36 -15.61
C TYR A 117 -8.35 16.96 -16.63
N SER A 118 -8.24 16.57 -17.88
CA SER A 118 -9.29 16.74 -18.89
C SER A 118 -10.43 15.74 -18.64
N TYR A 119 -11.56 15.93 -19.32
CA TYR A 119 -12.71 15.02 -19.20
C TYR A 119 -12.33 13.56 -19.50
N ASN A 120 -11.60 13.31 -20.59
CA ASN A 120 -11.18 11.95 -20.96
C ASN A 120 -10.19 11.35 -19.93
N GLU A 121 -9.28 12.16 -19.39
CA GLU A 121 -8.34 11.71 -18.36
C GLU A 121 -9.07 11.38 -17.04
N LEU A 122 -10.12 12.13 -16.69
CA LEU A 122 -10.99 11.82 -15.55
C LEU A 122 -11.69 10.48 -15.75
N MET A 123 -12.27 10.25 -16.93
CA MET A 123 -12.93 8.98 -17.24
C MET A 123 -11.95 7.80 -17.13
N ALA A 124 -10.72 7.95 -17.63
CA ALA A 124 -9.67 6.95 -17.45
C ALA A 124 -9.32 6.71 -15.97
N LYS A 125 -9.27 7.78 -15.15
CA LYS A 125 -9.02 7.66 -13.71
C LYS A 125 -10.13 6.91 -12.98
N HIS A 126 -11.38 7.17 -13.32
CA HIS A 126 -12.54 6.46 -12.77
C HIS A 126 -12.55 4.99 -13.21
N ALA A 127 -12.25 4.72 -14.49
CA ALA A 127 -12.16 3.36 -15.02
C ALA A 127 -11.05 2.56 -14.30
N PHE A 128 -9.87 3.16 -14.09
CA PHE A 128 -8.79 2.55 -13.30
C PHE A 128 -9.25 2.14 -11.90
N TYR A 129 -9.95 3.03 -11.19
CA TYR A 129 -10.45 2.74 -9.85
C TYR A 129 -11.51 1.63 -9.83
N ASN A 130 -12.45 1.66 -10.77
CA ASN A 130 -13.48 0.63 -10.88
C ASN A 130 -12.90 -0.73 -11.27
N ASN A 131 -11.92 -0.76 -12.16
CA ASN A 131 -11.22 -1.98 -12.54
C ASN A 131 -10.42 -2.55 -11.37
N PHE A 132 -9.73 -1.70 -10.59
CA PHE A 132 -9.05 -2.14 -9.38
C PHE A 132 -10.00 -2.82 -8.37
N LYS A 133 -11.19 -2.25 -8.17
CA LYS A 133 -12.20 -2.81 -7.25
C LYS A 133 -12.67 -4.21 -7.65
N LYS A 134 -12.64 -4.54 -8.94
CA LYS A 134 -13.06 -5.84 -9.45
C LYS A 134 -12.03 -6.95 -9.20
N ILE A 135 -10.83 -6.63 -8.73
CA ILE A 135 -9.71 -7.58 -8.53
C ILE A 135 -9.90 -8.49 -7.28
N GLY A 136 -11.13 -8.57 -6.76
CA GLY A 136 -11.42 -9.25 -5.50
C GLY A 136 -10.94 -8.43 -4.32
#